data_AF-M4B5T8-F1
#
_entry.id   AF-M4B5T8-F1
#
_cell.length_a   1.000
_cell.length_b   1.000
_cell.length_c   1.000
_cell.angle_alpha   90.00
_cell.angle_beta   90.00
_cell.angle_gamma   90.00
#
_symmetry.space_group_name_H-M   'P 1'
#
loop_
_entity.id
_entity.type
_entity.pdbx_description
1 polymer ?
#
loop_
_entity_poly.entity_id
_entity_poly.type
_entity_poly.pdbx_seq_one_letter_code
_entity_poly.pdbx_strand_id
1 'polypeptide(L)' 'MRKYNWSQKALRRRTTGTGRMRHLKTVQRKFKNGFREGSSAVSKKAATN' A
#
# COMPACT_ATOMS: atom_id res chain seq x y z
N MET A 1 11.52 12.38 -14.80
CA MET A 1 12.05 11.08 -15.26
C MET A 1 11.85 10.98 -16.77
N ARG A 2 12.92 10.74 -17.53
CA ARG A 2 12.82 10.60 -19.00
C ARG A 2 12.09 9.30 -19.34
N LYS A 3 10.95 9.41 -20.04
CA LYS A 3 10.09 8.28 -20.47
C LYS A 3 9.71 8.45 -21.93
N TYR A 4 9.61 7.34 -22.65
CA TYR A 4 9.15 7.31 -24.04
C TYR A 4 8.27 6.09 -24.27
N ASN A 5 7.18 6.28 -25.03
CA ASN A 5 6.19 5.23 -25.28
C ASN A 5 6.68 4.15 -26.27
N TRP A 6 7.71 4.42 -27.06
CA TRP A 6 8.27 3.44 -27.99
C TRP A 6 9.07 2.32 -27.29
N SER A 7 9.59 2.55 -26.07
CA SER A 7 10.36 1.55 -25.33
C SER A 7 9.55 0.86 -24.23
N GLN A 8 8.68 -0.08 -24.61
CA GLN A 8 7.80 -0.81 -23.68
C GLN A 8 8.57 -1.56 -22.57
N LYS A 9 9.76 -2.09 -22.88
CA LYS A 9 10.62 -2.78 -21.90
C LYS A 9 11.19 -1.81 -20.86
N ALA A 10 11.58 -0.60 -21.28
CA ALA A 10 12.08 0.41 -20.36
C ALA A 10 10.98 0.91 -19.41
N LEU A 11 9.75 1.07 -19.92
CA LEU A 11 8.59 1.42 -19.09
C LEU A 11 8.30 0.36 -18.03
N ARG A 12 8.23 -0.92 -18.41
CA ARG A 12 7.95 -2.03 -17.47
C ARG A 12 8.95 -2.14 -16.33
N ARG A 13 10.24 -1.90 -16.58
CA ARG A 13 11.27 -1.96 -15.52
C ARG A 13 11.13 -0.86 -14.47
N ARG A 14 10.54 0.27 -14.86
CA ARG A 14 10.56 1.52 -14.09
C ARG A 14 9.19 1.90 -13.54
N THR A 15 8.13 1.20 -13.93
CA THR A 15 6.76 1.48 -13.50
C THR A 15 6.59 1.32 -11.99
N THR A 16 5.57 1.98 -11.44
CA THR A 16 5.19 1.83 -10.04
C THR A 16 4.91 0.36 -9.73
N GLY A 17 5.44 -0.15 -8.62
CA GLY A 17 5.29 -1.55 -8.23
C GLY A 17 6.54 -2.41 -8.41
N THR A 18 7.53 -2.00 -9.21
CA THR A 18 8.79 -2.76 -9.35
C THR A 18 9.75 -2.59 -8.17
N GLY A 19 9.61 -1.49 -7.41
CA GLY A 19 10.41 -1.20 -6.23
C GLY A 19 9.71 -1.50 -4.90
N ARG A 20 10.39 -1.21 -3.78
CA ARG A 20 9.95 -1.56 -2.41
C ARG A 20 8.62 -0.93 -1.93
N MET A 21 8.09 0.07 -2.63
CA MET A 21 6.83 0.78 -2.30
C MET A 21 6.60 1.04 -0.80
N ARG A 22 7.58 1.65 -0.11
CA ARG A 22 7.58 1.81 1.37
C ARG A 22 6.26 2.33 1.94
N HIS A 23 5.66 3.33 1.28
CA HIS A 23 4.39 3.93 1.67
C HIS A 23 3.18 3.15 1.10
N LEU A 24 3.08 3.08 -0.24
CA LEU A 24 1.91 2.53 -0.95
C LEU A 24 1.56 1.09 -0.54
N LYS A 25 2.56 0.26 -0.18
CA LYS A 25 2.31 -1.12 0.29
C LYS A 25 1.39 -1.18 1.51
N THR A 26 1.42 -0.15 2.37
CA THR A 26 0.59 -0.09 3.58
C THR A 26 -0.75 0.59 3.34
N VAL A 27 -0.83 1.45 2.32
CA VAL A 27 -2.02 2.24 2.01
C VAL A 27 -3.19 1.33 1.64
N GLN A 28 -2.98 0.29 0.84
CA GLN A 28 -4.05 -0.65 0.45
C GLN A 28 -4.71 -1.33 1.66
N ARG A 29 -3.90 -1.74 2.65
CA ARG A 29 -4.42 -2.30 3.90
C ARG A 29 -5.15 -1.25 4.74
N LYS A 30 -4.61 -0.03 4.84
CA LYS A 30 -5.27 1.08 5.54
C LYS A 30 -6.61 1.43 4.88
N PHE A 31 -6.68 1.45 3.55
CA PHE A 31 -7.89 1.72 2.79
C PHE A 31 -8.99 0.71 3.12
N LYS A 32 -8.69 -0.60 3.09
CA LYS A 32 -9.64 -1.65 3.50
C LYS A 32 -10.14 -1.46 4.94
N ASN A 33 -9.28 -0.93 5.81
CA ASN A 33 -9.60 -0.69 7.21
C ASN A 33 -10.16 0.73 7.48
N GLY A 34 -10.51 1.50 6.43
CA GLY A 34 -11.11 2.83 6.56
C GLY A 34 -10.18 3.91 7.12
N PHE A 35 -8.86 3.78 6.92
CA PHE A 35 -7.85 4.75 7.39
C PHE A 35 -7.93 5.08 8.89
N ARG A 36 -8.34 4.12 9.73
CA ARG A 36 -8.39 4.28 11.18
C ARG A 36 -7.06 4.78 11.76
N GLU A 37 -7.15 5.82 12.58
CA GLU A 37 -6.05 6.38 13.37
C GLU A 37 -6.44 6.42 14.85
N GLY A 38 -5.45 6.39 15.75
CA GLY A 38 -5.66 6.50 17.21
C GLY A 38 -6.36 5.32 17.89
N SER A 39 -6.82 4.29 17.17
CA SER A 39 -7.50 3.14 17.76
C SER A 39 -6.55 1.98 18.06
N SER A 40 -6.62 1.42 19.27
CA SER A 40 -5.96 0.16 19.65
C SER A 40 -6.87 -1.04 19.40
N ALA A 41 -6.28 -2.20 19.09
CA ALA A 41 -7.04 -3.44 18.96
C ALA A 41 -7.49 -3.91 20.35
N VAL A 42 -8.80 -4.15 20.52
CA VAL A 42 -9.36 -4.69 21.76
C VAL A 42 -9.17 -6.21 21.78
N SER A 43 -8.78 -6.76 22.93
CA SER A 43 -8.68 -8.23 23.08
C SER A 43 -10.07 -8.85 22.97
N LYS A 44 -10.18 -10.01 22.32
CA LYS A 44 -11.48 -10.71 22.20
C LYS A 44 -12.08 -11.07 23.56
N LYS A 45 -11.24 -11.40 24.55
CA LYS A 45 -11.66 -11.71 25.93
C LYS A 45 -12.36 -10.52 26.61
N ALA A 46 -11.93 -9.30 26.32
CA ALA A 46 -12.55 -8.08 26.87
C ALA A 46 -13.85 -7.69 26.16
N ALA A 47 -14.13 -8.23 24.97
CA ALA A 47 -15.30 -7.89 24.17
C ALA A 47 -16.52 -8.81 24.42
N THR A 48 -16.38 -9.86 25.24
CA THR A 48 -17.40 -10.92 25.44
C THR A 48 -18.10 -10.84 26.80
N ASN A 49 -18.09 -9.68 27.47
CA ASN A 49 -18.93 -9.46 28.67
C ASN A 49 -20.33 -8.99 28.29
#